data_AF-A5DPW2-F1
#
_entry.id   AF-A5DPW2-F1
#
_cell.length_a   1.000
_cell.length_b   1.000
_cell.length_c   1.000
_cell.angle_alpha   90.00
_cell.angle_beta   90.00
_cell.angle_gamma   90.00
#
_symmetry.space_group_name_H-M   'P 1'
#
loop_
_entity.id
_entity.type
_entity.pdbx_description
1 polymer ?
#
loop_
_entity_poly.entity_id
_entity_poly.type
_entity_poly.pdbx_seq_one_letter_code
_entity_poly.pdbx_strand_id
1 'polypeptide(L)'
;MMRLLLKFSISLEDNPMVSNSTSNTHMQRDVLLTQNKISQDMEKFASVMYKMFPLFEPPVDAENLTEIPTPQRTLHQRFLTISESEPFGPVDAAEIFGLEPAQQTLDNLTEFKDTTANSNTRTNEVLIGKQKQGDSAVFKFTHAQSGNVGFRYGASRRDRKKDRAIGFDKAGKMVNMV
;
A
#
# COMPACT_ATOMS: atom_id res chain seq x y z
N MET A 1 13.58 -4.77 12.34
CA MET A 1 13.34 -3.99 11.11
C MET A 1 13.36 -2.48 11.37
N MET A 2 12.62 -1.98 12.37
CA MET A 2 12.62 -0.57 12.79
C MET A 2 14.00 0.00 13.19
N ARG A 3 14.87 -0.81 13.83
CA ARG A 3 16.27 -0.43 14.12
C ARG A 3 17.14 -0.22 12.85
N LEU A 4 16.76 -0.79 11.71
CA LEU A 4 17.49 -0.62 10.45
C LEU A 4 17.04 0.66 9.74
N LEU A 5 15.72 0.93 9.76
CA LEU A 5 15.12 2.16 9.25
C LEU A 5 15.64 3.41 9.96
N LEU A 6 15.70 3.38 11.29
CA LEU A 6 16.28 4.47 12.08
C LEU A 6 17.80 4.62 11.90
N LYS A 7 18.49 3.56 11.42
CA LYS A 7 19.94 3.56 11.23
C LYS A 7 20.35 4.08 9.85
N PHE A 8 19.50 3.89 8.85
CA PHE A 8 19.74 4.35 7.47
C PHE A 8 18.83 5.50 7.05
N SER A 9 17.82 5.86 7.83
CA SER A 9 16.88 6.95 7.60
C SER A 9 16.21 6.90 6.22
N ILE A 10 15.54 5.79 5.92
CA ILE A 10 14.81 5.54 4.66
C ILE A 10 13.33 5.31 4.98
N SER A 11 12.42 5.81 4.16
CA SER A 11 10.97 5.70 4.30
C SER A 11 10.50 4.24 4.25
N LEU A 12 9.37 3.99 4.93
CA LEU A 12 8.70 2.69 4.96
C LEU A 12 8.06 2.30 3.63
N GLU A 13 7.81 3.23 2.71
CA GLU A 13 7.29 2.92 1.38
C GLU A 13 8.41 2.49 0.43
N ASP A 14 9.60 3.09 0.59
CA ASP A 14 10.80 2.72 -0.15
C ASP A 14 11.48 1.47 0.44
N ASN A 15 11.29 1.17 1.72
CA ASN A 15 11.90 -0.02 2.33
C ASN A 15 11.33 -1.39 1.89
N PRO A 16 10.06 -1.67 1.60
CA PRO A 16 9.66 -2.92 0.94
C PRO A 16 10.16 -2.95 -0.52
N MET A 17 10.42 -1.78 -1.11
CA MET A 17 11.12 -1.62 -2.39
C MET A 17 12.65 -1.65 -2.27
N VAL A 18 13.25 -1.70 -1.07
CA VAL A 18 14.72 -1.69 -0.86
C VAL A 18 15.20 -2.84 0.04
N SER A 19 14.44 -3.37 0.99
CA SER A 19 14.77 -4.54 1.82
C SER A 19 14.13 -5.84 1.32
N ASN A 20 12.84 -5.83 0.99
CA ASN A 20 12.22 -6.96 0.28
C ASN A 20 12.59 -6.95 -1.20
N SER A 21 13.02 -5.81 -1.76
CA SER A 21 13.58 -5.74 -3.10
C SER A 21 15.10 -5.81 -3.13
N THR A 22 15.93 -5.46 -2.15
CA THR A 22 17.32 -5.98 -2.21
C THR A 22 17.28 -7.49 -2.10
N SER A 23 16.45 -8.11 -1.25
CA SER A 23 16.28 -9.56 -1.31
C SER A 23 15.63 -10.03 -2.62
N ASN A 24 14.48 -9.50 -3.07
CA ASN A 24 13.82 -10.00 -4.28
C ASN A 24 14.48 -9.55 -5.59
N THR A 25 15.08 -8.36 -5.66
CA THR A 25 15.86 -7.87 -6.81
C THR A 25 17.29 -8.38 -6.82
N HIS A 26 17.96 -8.62 -5.69
CA HIS A 26 19.18 -9.44 -5.70
C HIS A 26 18.82 -10.88 -6.08
N MET A 27 17.77 -11.48 -5.51
CA MET A 27 17.32 -12.82 -5.92
C MET A 27 16.91 -12.85 -7.40
N GLN A 28 16.21 -11.85 -7.92
CA GLN A 28 15.86 -11.76 -9.34
C GLN A 28 17.11 -11.50 -10.19
N ARG A 29 18.04 -10.65 -9.76
CA ARG A 29 19.32 -10.41 -10.44
C ARG A 29 20.15 -11.68 -10.48
N ASP A 30 20.23 -12.44 -9.39
CA ASP A 30 20.92 -13.72 -9.28
C ASP A 30 20.25 -14.78 -10.17
N VAL A 31 18.92 -14.80 -10.22
CA VAL A 31 18.16 -15.63 -11.17
C VAL A 31 18.43 -15.23 -12.63
N LEU A 32 18.55 -13.93 -12.93
CA LEU A 32 18.84 -13.45 -14.28
C LEU A 32 20.30 -13.69 -14.68
N LEU A 33 21.24 -13.61 -13.72
CA LEU A 33 22.65 -13.95 -13.88
C LEU A 33 22.82 -15.45 -14.17
N THR A 34 22.18 -16.31 -13.36
CA THR A 34 22.20 -17.77 -13.58
C THR A 34 21.56 -18.17 -14.91
N GLN A 35 20.59 -17.40 -15.40
CA GLN A 35 19.96 -17.61 -16.71
C GLN A 35 20.69 -16.91 -17.87
N ASN A 36 21.84 -16.25 -17.63
CA ASN A 36 22.59 -15.46 -18.62
C ASN A 36 21.73 -14.45 -19.41
N LYS A 37 20.74 -13.84 -18.75
CA LYS A 37 19.81 -12.88 -19.36
C LYS A 37 20.28 -11.43 -19.28
N ILE A 38 21.43 -11.18 -18.66
CA ILE A 38 22.01 -9.85 -18.54
C ILE A 38 22.93 -9.60 -19.73
N SER A 39 22.54 -8.67 -20.60
CA SER A 39 23.35 -8.25 -21.75
C SER A 39 24.40 -7.22 -21.32
N GLN A 40 25.51 -7.18 -22.05
CA GLN A 40 26.60 -6.21 -21.82
C GLN A 40 26.11 -4.76 -21.91
N ASP A 41 25.15 -4.47 -22.78
CA ASP A 41 24.59 -3.12 -22.92
C ASP A 41 23.74 -2.71 -21.73
N MET A 42 23.08 -3.67 -21.06
CA MET A 42 22.35 -3.41 -19.82
C MET A 42 23.30 -3.08 -18.66
N GLU A 43 24.48 -3.72 -18.60
CA GLU A 43 25.51 -3.37 -17.62
C GLU A 43 26.11 -1.99 -17.88
N LYS A 44 26.39 -1.66 -19.15
CA LYS A 44 26.83 -0.31 -19.53
C LYS A 44 25.78 0.72 -19.14
N PHE A 45 24.51 0.48 -19.46
CA PHE A 45 23.39 1.36 -19.08
C PHE A 45 23.31 1.57 -17.57
N ALA A 46 23.35 0.49 -16.78
CA ALA A 46 23.33 0.57 -15.32
C ALA A 46 24.53 1.38 -14.78
N SER A 47 25.72 1.20 -15.36
CA SER A 47 26.92 1.94 -14.95
C SER A 47 26.82 3.45 -15.25
N VAL A 48 26.17 3.82 -16.36
CA VAL A 48 25.95 5.23 -16.72
C VAL A 48 24.92 5.82 -15.78
N MET A 49 23.80 5.14 -15.54
CA MET A 49 22.76 5.59 -14.60
C MET A 49 23.30 5.77 -13.18
N TYR A 50 24.11 4.82 -12.69
CA TYR A 50 24.75 4.92 -11.38
C TYR A 50 25.64 6.15 -11.23
N LYS A 51 26.29 6.61 -12.31
CA LYS A 51 27.15 7.80 -12.30
C LYS A 51 26.37 9.11 -12.46
N MET A 52 25.14 9.07 -12.96
CA MET A 52 24.33 10.27 -13.19
C MET A 52 23.53 10.70 -11.97
N PHE A 53 23.06 9.75 -11.17
CA PHE A 53 22.30 10.05 -9.97
C PHE A 53 23.20 10.22 -8.74
N PRO A 54 22.86 11.13 -7.82
CA PRO A 54 23.55 11.21 -6.54
C PRO A 54 23.38 9.90 -5.77
N LEU A 55 24.46 9.47 -5.12
CA LEU A 55 24.43 8.28 -4.27
C LEU A 55 23.90 8.68 -2.90
N PHE A 56 23.03 7.85 -2.36
CA PHE A 56 22.48 8.04 -1.03
C PHE A 56 23.55 7.80 0.04
N GLU A 57 23.88 8.85 0.80
CA GLU A 57 24.84 8.77 1.91
C GLU A 57 24.16 9.13 3.25
N PRO A 58 23.74 8.14 4.06
CA PRO A 58 23.22 8.42 5.39
C PRO A 58 24.37 8.86 6.32
N PRO A 59 24.21 9.93 7.13
CA PRO A 59 22.95 10.59 7.49
C PRO A 59 22.60 11.86 6.69
N VAL A 60 23.40 12.25 5.71
CA VAL A 60 23.29 13.55 5.01
C VAL A 60 22.02 13.60 4.17
N ASP A 61 21.74 12.52 3.44
CA ASP A 61 20.57 12.41 2.56
C ASP A 61 19.38 11.71 3.24
N ALA A 62 19.36 11.70 4.58
CA ALA A 62 18.34 11.03 5.37
C ALA A 62 16.92 11.52 5.04
N GLU A 63 16.02 10.59 4.77
CA GLU A 63 14.60 10.88 4.53
C GLU A 63 13.87 11.21 5.84
N ASN A 64 12.79 11.98 5.73
CA ASN A 64 11.96 12.36 6.86
C ASN A 64 10.97 11.24 7.21
N LEU A 65 11.28 10.50 8.28
CA LEU A 65 10.46 9.37 8.74
C LEU A 65 9.19 9.78 9.51
N THR A 66 8.93 11.09 9.67
CA THR A 66 7.77 11.62 10.41
C THR A 66 6.69 12.19 9.51
N GLU A 67 6.81 11.99 8.20
CA GLU A 67 5.82 12.46 7.24
C GLU A 67 4.54 11.64 7.33
N ILE A 68 3.43 12.35 7.56
CA ILE A 68 2.09 11.78 7.54
C ILE A 68 1.27 12.41 6.42
N PRO A 69 0.40 11.64 5.74
CA PRO A 69 -0.47 12.18 4.71
C PRO A 69 -1.46 13.18 5.33
N THR A 70 -1.64 14.33 4.68
CA THR A 70 -2.53 15.39 5.19
C THR A 70 -4.00 15.07 4.87
N PRO A 71 -4.86 14.84 5.89
CA PRO A 71 -6.26 14.57 5.64
C PRO A 71 -7.00 15.83 5.18
N GLN A 72 -8.03 15.66 4.34
CA GLN A 72 -8.82 16.78 3.81
C GLN A 72 -9.40 17.69 4.90
N ARG A 73 -9.72 17.12 6.07
CA ARG A 73 -10.29 17.87 7.20
C ARG A 73 -9.32 18.89 7.80
N THR A 74 -8.00 18.67 7.75
CA THR A 74 -6.99 19.58 8.33
C THR A 74 -6.53 20.67 7.36
N LEU A 75 -6.93 20.61 6.08
CA LEU A 75 -6.59 21.64 5.08
C LEU A 75 -7.31 22.96 5.33
N HIS A 76 -8.43 22.93 6.05
CA HIS A 76 -9.21 24.12 6.36
C HIS A 76 -8.79 24.73 7.69
N GLN A 77 -8.50 26.03 7.68
CA GLN A 77 -8.19 26.78 8.88
C GLN A 77 -9.44 26.92 9.76
N ARG A 78 -9.29 26.66 11.06
CA ARG A 78 -10.34 26.85 12.08
C ARG A 78 -9.78 27.73 13.19
N PHE A 79 -10.60 28.62 13.69
CA PHE A 79 -10.30 29.46 14.84
C PHE A 79 -11.32 29.18 15.93
N LEU A 80 -10.85 29.06 17.17
CA LEU A 80 -11.68 28.79 18.33
C LEU A 80 -11.43 29.87 19.37
N THR A 81 -12.50 30.32 20.00
CA THR A 81 -12.45 31.19 21.17
C THR A 81 -12.45 30.30 22.41
N ILE A 82 -11.28 30.06 22.98
CA ILE A 82 -11.09 29.33 24.24
C ILE A 82 -10.94 30.32 25.40
N SER A 83 -11.13 29.84 26.62
CA SER A 83 -10.86 30.67 27.79
C SER A 83 -9.36 30.96 27.90
N GLU A 84 -8.99 32.15 28.37
CA GLU A 84 -7.56 32.55 28.46
C GLU A 84 -6.71 31.60 29.31
N SER A 85 -7.33 30.90 30.27
CA SER A 85 -6.69 29.94 31.15
C SER A 85 -6.73 28.49 30.65
N GLU A 86 -7.42 28.21 29.54
CA GLU A 86 -7.61 26.85 29.03
C GLU A 86 -6.43 26.44 28.14
N PRO A 87 -5.70 25.35 28.48
CA PRO A 87 -4.63 24.85 27.65
C PRO A 87 -5.20 24.20 26.39
N PHE A 88 -4.54 24.40 25.25
CA PHE A 88 -4.93 23.83 23.98
C PHE A 88 -3.80 23.02 23.36
N GLY A 89 -3.97 21.69 23.31
CA GLY A 89 -2.96 20.75 22.82
C GLY A 89 -3.28 20.14 21.45
N PRO A 90 -2.33 19.36 20.89
CA PRO A 90 -2.55 18.60 19.65
C PRO A 90 -3.66 17.54 19.75
N VAL A 91 -3.92 17.01 20.95
CA VAL A 91 -4.99 16.04 21.20
C VAL A 91 -6.36 16.72 21.09
N ASP A 92 -6.52 17.87 21.74
CA ASP A 92 -7.76 18.66 21.69
C ASP A 92 -8.04 19.13 20.26
N ALA A 93 -7.00 19.57 19.55
CA ALA A 93 -7.10 19.92 18.14
C ALA A 93 -7.59 18.75 17.27
N ALA A 94 -7.07 17.53 17.48
CA ALA A 94 -7.50 16.35 16.75
C ALA A 94 -8.98 16.02 17.00
N GLU A 95 -9.45 16.17 18.24
CA GLU A 95 -10.86 15.99 18.62
C GLU A 95 -11.78 16.96 17.87
N ILE A 96 -11.39 18.23 17.76
CA ILE A 96 -12.14 19.25 16.99
C ILE A 96 -12.23 18.90 15.51
N PHE A 97 -11.16 18.34 14.92
CA PHE A 97 -11.18 17.86 13.54
C PHE A 97 -11.88 16.49 13.38
N GLY A 98 -12.20 15.82 14.50
CA GLY A 98 -12.76 14.48 14.52
C GLY A 98 -11.81 13.46 13.90
N LEU A 99 -10.52 13.57 14.23
CA LEU A 99 -9.42 12.75 13.73
C LEU A 99 -8.63 12.13 14.89
N GLU A 100 -7.87 11.08 14.57
CA GLU A 100 -6.85 10.57 15.50
C GLU A 100 -5.67 11.56 15.59
N PRO A 101 -5.00 11.69 16.76
CA PRO A 101 -3.80 12.49 16.90
C PRO A 101 -2.69 12.08 15.93
N ALA A 102 -1.89 13.06 15.48
CA ALA A 102 -0.81 12.85 14.51
C ALA A 102 0.19 11.74 14.94
N GLN A 103 0.52 11.67 16.22
CA GLN A 103 1.39 10.62 16.76
C GLN A 103 0.81 9.22 16.54
N GLN A 104 -0.49 9.02 16.83
CA GLN A 104 -1.15 7.73 16.64
C GLN A 104 -1.22 7.35 15.15
N THR A 105 -1.43 8.33 14.26
CA THR A 105 -1.40 8.06 12.83
C THR A 105 -0.01 7.65 12.33
N LEU A 106 1.05 8.25 12.88
CA LEU A 106 2.42 7.88 12.56
C LEU A 106 2.76 6.48 13.12
N ASP A 107 2.35 6.19 14.35
CA ASP A 107 2.51 4.88 14.96
C ASP A 107 1.81 3.80 14.12
N ASN A 108 0.58 4.06 13.66
CA ASN A 108 -0.18 3.17 12.77
C ASN A 108 0.51 2.93 11.41
N LEU A 109 1.27 3.91 10.89
CA LEU A 109 2.03 3.79 9.64
C LEU A 109 3.38 3.08 9.84
N THR A 110 3.98 3.24 11.01
CA THR A 110 5.29 2.68 11.35
C THR A 110 5.23 1.27 11.92
N GLU A 111 4.12 0.91 12.57
CA GLU A 111 3.86 -0.46 13.00
C GLU A 111 3.75 -1.36 11.76
N PHE A 112 4.73 -2.24 11.60
CA PHE A 112 4.53 -3.48 10.86
C PHE A 112 3.42 -4.22 11.57
N LYS A 113 2.18 -4.05 11.10
CA LYS A 113 1.17 -5.07 11.31
C LYS A 113 1.73 -6.31 10.63
N ASP A 114 2.30 -7.21 11.42
CA ASP A 114 2.25 -8.63 11.14
C ASP A 114 0.77 -8.91 10.89
N THR A 115 0.36 -8.80 9.63
CA THR A 115 -1.03 -8.95 9.18
C THR A 115 -1.55 -10.36 9.44
N THR A 116 -0.70 -11.23 9.99
CA THR A 116 -1.01 -12.57 10.50
C THR A 116 -1.56 -12.59 11.93
N ALA A 117 -1.34 -11.57 12.78
CA ALA A 117 -1.63 -11.71 14.22
C ALA A 117 -2.83 -10.92 14.76
N ASN A 118 -3.09 -9.67 14.34
CA ASN A 118 -4.04 -8.80 15.06
C ASN A 118 -4.93 -7.88 14.21
N SER A 119 -5.05 -8.12 12.90
CA SER A 119 -6.21 -7.58 12.19
C SER A 119 -7.37 -8.53 12.45
N ASN A 120 -8.55 -8.00 12.80
CA ASN A 120 -9.83 -8.70 12.67
C ASN A 120 -10.02 -9.07 11.20
N THR A 121 -9.25 -10.03 10.70
CA THR A 121 -9.54 -10.74 9.46
C THR A 121 -10.90 -11.35 9.74
N ARG A 122 -11.94 -10.75 9.18
CA ARG A 122 -13.22 -11.43 9.04
C ARG A 122 -12.89 -12.65 8.21
N THR A 123 -12.66 -13.77 8.87
CA THR A 123 -12.46 -15.06 8.25
C THR A 123 -13.78 -15.39 7.59
N ASN A 124 -13.92 -14.97 6.33
CA ASN A 124 -15.09 -15.31 5.56
C ASN A 124 -15.08 -16.84 5.41
N GLU A 125 -16.15 -17.49 5.83
CA GLU A 125 -16.28 -18.93 5.67
C GLU A 125 -16.28 -19.25 4.17
N VAL A 126 -15.32 -20.08 3.75
CA VAL A 126 -15.16 -20.51 2.36
C VAL A 126 -15.39 -22.00 2.28
N LEU A 127 -16.34 -22.41 1.45
CA LEU A 127 -16.57 -23.81 1.10
C LEU A 127 -15.99 -24.08 -0.30
N ILE A 128 -15.12 -25.09 -0.40
CA ILE A 128 -14.53 -25.52 -1.67
C ILE A 128 -15.20 -26.84 -2.08
N GLY A 129 -15.76 -26.89 -3.29
CA GLY A 129 -16.40 -28.09 -3.82
C GLY A 129 -15.40 -29.22 -4.11
N LYS A 130 -15.84 -30.47 -3.98
CA LYS A 130 -15.02 -31.65 -4.30
C LYS A 130 -14.81 -31.76 -5.82
N GLN A 131 -13.57 -31.67 -6.28
CA GLN A 131 -13.19 -31.88 -7.68
C GLN A 131 -13.12 -33.37 -8.01
N LYS A 132 -13.79 -33.81 -9.09
CA LYS A 132 -13.67 -35.17 -9.63
C LYS A 132 -12.66 -35.22 -10.77
N GLN A 133 -12.17 -36.41 -11.07
CA GLN A 133 -11.25 -36.63 -12.18
C GLN A 133 -11.94 -36.30 -13.50
N GLY A 134 -11.39 -35.33 -14.24
CA GLY A 134 -11.97 -34.79 -15.49
C GLY A 134 -12.52 -33.36 -15.36
N ASP A 135 -12.72 -32.85 -14.14
CA ASP A 135 -13.22 -31.48 -13.94
C ASP A 135 -12.13 -30.45 -14.22
N SER A 136 -12.43 -29.46 -15.08
CA SER A 136 -11.48 -28.42 -15.47
C SER A 136 -11.38 -27.26 -14.47
N ALA A 137 -12.34 -27.11 -13.54
CA ALA A 137 -12.39 -26.00 -12.60
C ALA A 137 -12.93 -26.42 -11.23
N VAL A 138 -12.53 -25.67 -10.20
CA VAL A 138 -12.98 -25.86 -8.81
C VAL A 138 -13.93 -24.73 -8.44
N PHE A 139 -15.09 -25.07 -7.90
CA PHE A 139 -16.06 -24.09 -7.41
C PHE A 139 -15.72 -23.66 -5.98
N LYS A 140 -15.60 -22.34 -5.78
CA LYS A 140 -15.37 -21.71 -4.48
C LYS A 140 -16.63 -20.94 -4.09
N PHE A 141 -17.20 -21.27 -2.94
CA PHE A 141 -18.35 -20.57 -2.36
C PHE A 141 -17.88 -19.77 -1.15
N THR A 142 -18.20 -18.49 -1.11
CA THR A 142 -17.86 -17.60 0.00
C THR A 142 -19.14 -17.16 0.69
N HIS A 143 -19.23 -17.36 2.01
CA HIS A 143 -20.37 -16.89 2.79
C HIS A 143 -20.47 -15.36 2.71
N ALA A 144 -21.69 -14.86 2.50
CA ALA A 144 -21.96 -13.43 2.47
C ALA A 144 -23.42 -13.14 2.87
N GLN A 145 -23.63 -12.00 3.55
CA GLN A 145 -24.93 -11.61 4.09
C GLN A 145 -25.91 -11.20 2.99
N SER A 146 -27.15 -11.71 3.06
CA SER A 146 -28.24 -11.33 2.15
C SER A 146 -28.49 -9.82 2.17
N GLY A 147 -28.57 -9.19 1.00
CA GLY A 147 -28.72 -7.73 0.83
C GLY A 147 -27.44 -6.99 0.43
N ASN A 148 -26.26 -7.55 0.72
CA ASN A 148 -24.95 -7.01 0.33
C ASN A 148 -24.31 -7.78 -0.85
N VAL A 149 -25.05 -8.72 -1.45
CA VAL A 149 -24.56 -9.64 -2.48
C VAL A 149 -25.39 -9.49 -3.75
N GLY A 150 -24.73 -9.64 -4.91
CA GLY A 150 -25.36 -9.55 -6.23
C GLY A 150 -25.26 -8.17 -6.86
N PHE A 151 -25.61 -8.09 -8.14
CA PHE A 151 -25.68 -6.82 -8.86
C PHE A 151 -26.95 -6.07 -8.48
N ARG A 152 -26.81 -4.78 -8.15
CA ARG A 152 -27.94 -3.93 -7.77
C ARG A 152 -28.86 -3.72 -8.98
N TYR A 153 -30.15 -3.98 -8.80
CA TYR A 153 -31.17 -3.66 -9.80
C TYR A 153 -31.24 -2.13 -10.02
N GLY A 154 -31.47 -1.71 -11.26
CA GLY A 154 -31.60 -0.29 -11.62
C GLY A 154 -30.30 0.51 -11.62
N ALA A 155 -29.14 -0.13 -11.42
CA ALA A 155 -27.85 0.53 -11.60
C ALA A 155 -27.69 1.02 -13.05
N SER A 156 -27.39 2.31 -13.24
CA SER A 156 -27.17 2.89 -14.57
C SER A 156 -25.93 2.28 -15.22
N ARG A 157 -26.07 1.76 -16.43
CA ARG A 157 -24.91 1.34 -17.26
C ARG A 157 -24.04 2.56 -17.57
N ARG A 158 -22.75 2.49 -17.23
CA ARG A 158 -21.77 3.58 -17.46
C ARG A 158 -20.91 3.39 -18.71
N ASP A 159 -21.10 2.31 -19.45
CA ASP A 159 -20.22 1.90 -20.57
C ASP A 159 -20.04 2.98 -21.65
N ARG A 160 -21.08 3.81 -21.85
CA ARG A 160 -21.09 4.92 -22.81
C ARG A 160 -20.52 6.23 -22.27
N LYS A 161 -20.27 6.35 -20.96
CA LYS A 161 -19.75 7.57 -20.33
C LYS A 161 -18.22 7.59 -20.39
N LYS A 162 -17.65 8.79 -20.31
CA LYS A 162 -16.19 8.98 -20.32
C LYS A 162 -15.53 8.41 -19.06
N ASP A 163 -16.22 8.47 -17.93
CA ASP A 163 -15.80 7.96 -16.61
C ASP A 163 -16.10 6.47 -16.41
N ARG A 164 -16.06 5.65 -17.49
CA ARG A 164 -16.30 4.21 -17.38
C ARG A 164 -15.21 3.53 -16.54
N ALA A 165 -15.60 2.54 -15.74
CA ALA A 165 -14.67 1.75 -14.96
C ALA A 165 -13.92 0.75 -15.87
N ILE A 166 -12.60 0.81 -15.84
CA ILE A 166 -11.72 -0.10 -16.58
C ILE A 166 -10.84 -0.82 -15.55
N GLY A 167 -10.83 -2.14 -15.62
CA GLY A 167 -9.98 -3.00 -14.79
C GLY A 167 -9.05 -3.85 -15.65
N PHE A 168 -8.22 -4.64 -14.98
CA PHE A 168 -7.34 -5.62 -15.60
C PHE A 168 -7.59 -7.00 -15.01
N ASP A 169 -7.67 -7.99 -15.88
CA ASP A 169 -7.77 -9.40 -15.47
C ASP A 169 -6.40 -9.90 -14.96
N LYS A 170 -6.37 -11.06 -14.30
CA LYS A 170 -5.15 -11.72 -13.80
C LYS A 170 -4.09 -11.92 -14.89
N ALA A 171 -4.51 -12.08 -16.15
CA ALA A 171 -3.62 -12.19 -17.30
C ALA A 171 -3.12 -10.83 -17.85
N GLY A 172 -3.49 -9.71 -17.23
CA GLY A 172 -3.12 -8.35 -17.66
C GLY A 172 -3.96 -7.80 -18.82
N LYS A 173 -5.05 -8.47 -19.21
CA LYS A 173 -5.95 -7.98 -20.26
C LYS A 173 -6.88 -6.89 -19.71
N MET A 174 -7.07 -5.82 -20.48
CA MET A 174 -8.02 -4.76 -20.16
C MET A 174 -9.46 -5.29 -20.25
N VAL A 175 -10.25 -5.08 -19.19
CA VAL A 175 -11.66 -5.50 -19.11
C VAL A 175 -12.52 -4.35 -18.61
N ASN A 176 -13.71 -4.17 -19.18
CA ASN A 176 -14.68 -3.20 -18.65
C ASN A 176 -15.27 -3.76 -17.35
N MET A 177 -15.17 -2.99 -16.27
CA MET A 177 -15.80 -3.35 -15.00
C MET A 177 -17.26 -2.92 -15.00
N VAL A 178 -18.12 -3.82 -14.53
CA VAL A 178 -19.57 -3.61 -14.38
C VAL A 178 -19.91 -3.27 -12.94
#